data_AF-A0A497HKJ8-F1
#
_entry.id   AF-A0A497HKJ8-F1
#
_cell.length_a   1.000
_cell.length_b   1.000
_cell.length_c   1.000
_cell.angle_alpha   90.00
_cell.angle_beta   90.00
_cell.angle_gamma   90.00
#
_symmetry.space_group_name_H-M   'P 1'
#
loop_
_entity.id
_entity.type
_entity.pdbx_description
1 polymer ?
#
loop_
_entity_poly.entity_id
_entity_poly.type
_entity_poly.pdbx_seq_one_letter_code
_entity_poly.pdbx_strand_id
1 'polypeptide(L)'
;MTQLSEAKKGIITEQMREVARSEKIDVEVIRRRVAEGKVIIPFNPIHSPKALGIGKGLRVKVNANIGTSREHCNLEEEIEKAKVALKYGAHAVMDLSTGGDLDKIRENLLKVVNVPFGTVPIYQAAVEAIEKYGSIVDMSEDDMFNAFEHQAKQGVDFAVAHVGVTKESVERLKRQKRMIPMVSRGGAFHMAWILYNQSENPLYKNFDYLLEIAKEYDLTLSLGDGMRSGAIYDSNDRAKFQELLIIGELVERCREKGVQCMVEGPGHMPLNHIESNIKIMKVVTKEAPYFVLGPLVTDIAPGYDHLVAGIGGAIAGYYGADFLCYVTPAEHLSLPSVEDVKEGVIAARIAAHAADIA
;
A
#
# COMPACT_ATOMS: atom_id res chain seq x y z
N MET A 1 18.17 -12.61 0.08
CA MET A 1 17.71 -13.11 1.41
C MET A 1 16.98 -11.96 2.08
N THR A 2 15.82 -12.23 2.69
CA THR A 2 14.93 -11.16 3.20
C THR A 2 15.24 -10.73 4.64
N GLN A 3 14.91 -9.49 5.01
CA GLN A 3 15.04 -9.02 6.41
C GLN A 3 14.32 -9.93 7.40
N LEU A 4 13.11 -10.41 7.06
CA LEU A 4 12.34 -11.34 7.89
C LEU A 4 13.06 -12.68 8.08
N SER A 5 13.66 -13.21 7.03
CA SER A 5 14.40 -14.48 7.10
C SER A 5 15.65 -14.35 7.96
N GLU A 6 16.40 -13.26 7.83
CA GLU A 6 17.59 -12.99 8.65
C GLU A 6 17.21 -12.77 10.11
N ALA A 7 16.14 -12.02 10.37
CA ALA A 7 15.62 -11.80 11.71
C ALA A 7 15.26 -13.13 12.40
N LYS A 8 14.57 -14.05 11.70
CA LYS A 8 14.20 -15.37 12.23
C LYS A 8 15.40 -16.27 12.56
N LYS A 9 16.54 -16.06 11.89
CA LYS A 9 17.81 -16.75 12.20
C LYS A 9 18.54 -16.13 13.40
N GLY A 10 18.00 -15.08 14.00
CA GLY A 10 18.68 -14.33 15.08
C GLY A 10 19.75 -13.37 14.57
N ILE A 11 19.80 -13.10 13.26
CA ILE A 11 20.80 -12.23 12.66
C ILE A 11 20.30 -10.78 12.68
N ILE A 12 21.15 -9.87 13.17
CA ILE A 12 20.92 -8.42 13.12
C ILE A 12 21.59 -7.84 11.88
N THR A 13 20.79 -7.38 10.92
CA THR A 13 21.24 -6.74 9.68
C THR A 13 21.61 -5.27 9.91
N GLU A 14 22.32 -4.63 8.98
CA GLU A 14 22.61 -3.20 9.09
C GLU A 14 21.34 -2.35 9.02
N GLN A 15 20.37 -2.76 8.19
CA GLN A 15 19.06 -2.11 8.09
C GLN A 15 18.34 -2.10 9.45
N MET A 16 18.37 -3.21 10.20
CA MET A 16 17.82 -3.24 11.56
C MET A 16 18.55 -2.29 12.51
N ARG A 17 19.89 -2.15 12.39
CA ARG A 17 20.67 -1.20 13.20
C ARG A 17 20.32 0.25 12.85
N GLU A 18 20.15 0.56 11.58
CA GLU A 18 19.75 1.90 11.13
C GLU A 18 18.35 2.27 11.65
N VAL A 19 17.38 1.36 11.54
CA VAL A 19 16.04 1.54 12.11
C VAL A 19 16.08 1.70 13.62
N ALA A 20 16.86 0.89 14.33
CA ALA A 20 17.03 0.99 15.77
C ALA A 20 17.58 2.37 16.19
N ARG A 21 18.60 2.87 15.48
CA ARG A 21 19.17 4.21 15.73
C ARG A 21 18.16 5.32 15.44
N SER A 22 17.43 5.24 14.33
CA SER A 22 16.50 6.29 13.92
C SER A 22 15.29 6.38 14.84
N GLU A 23 14.78 5.24 15.32
CA GLU A 23 13.65 5.14 16.26
C GLU A 23 14.06 5.23 17.73
N LYS A 24 15.38 5.21 18.03
CA LYS A 24 15.93 5.17 19.40
C LYS A 24 15.42 3.98 20.21
N ILE A 25 15.35 2.81 19.56
CA ILE A 25 14.89 1.55 20.15
C ILE A 25 16.05 0.56 20.12
N ASP A 26 16.10 -0.33 21.10
CA ASP A 26 17.09 -1.41 21.13
C ASP A 26 16.98 -2.31 19.87
N VAL A 27 18.13 -2.62 19.28
CA VAL A 27 18.18 -3.35 18.01
C VAL A 27 17.65 -4.78 18.12
N GLU A 28 17.75 -5.42 19.28
CA GLU A 28 17.19 -6.75 19.51
C GLU A 28 15.66 -6.71 19.58
N VAL A 29 15.08 -5.60 20.05
CA VAL A 29 13.63 -5.36 19.96
C VAL A 29 13.20 -5.23 18.49
N ILE A 30 13.95 -4.50 17.67
CA ILE A 30 13.69 -4.40 16.22
C ILE A 30 13.79 -5.77 15.57
N ARG A 31 14.90 -6.49 15.73
CA ARG A 31 15.10 -7.82 15.15
C ARG A 31 13.97 -8.79 15.54
N ARG A 32 13.58 -8.84 16.82
CA ARG A 32 12.47 -9.68 17.27
C ARG A 32 11.15 -9.30 16.61
N ARG A 33 10.81 -8.01 16.55
CA ARG A 33 9.55 -7.55 15.92
C ARG A 33 9.54 -7.80 14.42
N VAL A 34 10.69 -7.70 13.75
CA VAL A 34 10.85 -8.12 12.35
C VAL A 34 10.62 -9.62 12.24
N ALA A 35 11.27 -10.45 13.07
CA ALA A 35 11.09 -11.91 13.04
C ALA A 35 9.64 -12.37 13.27
N GLU A 36 8.88 -11.63 14.08
CA GLU A 36 7.46 -11.85 14.36
C GLU A 36 6.53 -11.31 13.24
N GLY A 37 7.07 -10.55 12.28
CA GLY A 37 6.30 -9.88 11.22
C GLY A 37 5.42 -8.74 11.72
N LYS A 38 5.79 -8.11 12.85
CA LYS A 38 5.12 -6.94 13.44
C LYS A 38 5.77 -5.62 13.06
N VAL A 39 6.99 -5.69 12.55
CA VAL A 39 7.72 -4.60 11.91
C VAL A 39 8.23 -5.12 10.58
N ILE A 40 8.14 -4.32 9.54
CA ILE A 40 8.78 -4.57 8.24
C ILE A 40 9.84 -3.49 7.98
N ILE A 41 10.78 -3.84 7.12
CA ILE A 41 11.78 -2.92 6.56
C ILE A 41 11.78 -3.15 5.04
N PRO A 42 10.95 -2.42 4.27
CA PRO A 42 10.95 -2.51 2.82
C PRO A 42 12.33 -2.09 2.29
N PHE A 43 13.03 -3.04 1.67
CA PHE A 43 14.41 -2.85 1.25
C PHE A 43 14.72 -3.83 0.13
N ASN A 44 14.44 -3.46 -1.11
CA ASN A 44 14.92 -4.20 -2.26
C ASN A 44 16.41 -3.86 -2.47
N PRO A 45 17.33 -4.85 -2.43
CA PRO A 45 18.76 -4.60 -2.55
C PRO A 45 19.17 -3.89 -3.86
N ILE A 46 18.37 -4.00 -4.92
CA ILE A 46 18.63 -3.31 -6.20
C ILE A 46 18.49 -1.79 -6.04
N HIS A 47 17.49 -1.34 -5.28
CA HIS A 47 17.29 0.09 -5.00
C HIS A 47 18.15 0.56 -3.83
N SER A 48 18.29 -0.26 -2.78
CA SER A 48 19.04 0.08 -1.57
C SER A 48 18.62 1.43 -0.95
N PRO A 49 17.32 1.64 -0.64
CA PRO A 49 16.85 2.88 -0.03
C PRO A 49 17.41 3.07 1.39
N LYS A 50 17.21 4.25 1.99
CA LYS A 50 17.41 4.41 3.44
C LYS A 50 16.49 3.45 4.21
N ALA A 51 17.03 2.75 5.21
CA ALA A 51 16.26 1.76 5.94
C ALA A 51 15.14 2.42 6.76
N LEU A 52 13.90 1.96 6.54
CA LEU A 52 12.71 2.45 7.23
C LEU A 52 11.99 1.30 7.92
N GLY A 53 11.85 1.37 9.24
CA GLY A 53 11.00 0.46 10.00
C GLY A 53 9.56 0.94 9.98
N ILE A 54 8.62 0.07 9.63
CA ILE A 54 7.18 0.32 9.69
C ILE A 54 6.54 -0.75 10.56
N GLY A 55 5.81 -0.37 11.60
CA GLY A 55 5.08 -1.32 12.43
C GLY A 55 5.10 -1.01 13.92
N LYS A 56 4.72 -2.03 14.69
CA LYS A 56 4.35 -1.90 16.10
C LYS A 56 5.41 -1.22 16.95
N GLY A 57 5.00 -0.14 17.62
CA GLY A 57 5.80 0.58 18.60
C GLY A 57 6.97 1.35 17.99
N LEU A 58 6.89 1.66 16.69
CA LEU A 58 7.70 2.67 16.01
C LEU A 58 6.83 3.91 15.77
N ARG A 59 7.44 5.05 15.43
CA ARG A 59 6.66 6.24 15.04
C ARG A 59 5.84 6.00 13.78
N VAL A 60 4.69 6.65 13.67
CA VAL A 60 3.80 6.55 12.49
C VAL A 60 4.50 7.11 11.24
N LYS A 61 4.47 6.35 10.15
CA LYS A 61 5.08 6.72 8.86
C LYS A 61 4.07 7.36 7.92
N VAL A 62 4.57 8.01 6.87
CA VAL A 62 3.74 8.73 5.89
C VAL A 62 4.23 8.41 4.49
N ASN A 63 3.32 7.99 3.62
CA ASN A 63 3.52 7.73 2.20
C ASN A 63 2.97 8.89 1.36
N ALA A 64 3.66 9.23 0.27
CA ALA A 64 3.15 10.12 -0.77
C ALA A 64 2.94 9.35 -2.08
N ASN A 65 1.75 9.45 -2.67
CA ASN A 65 1.47 8.90 -4.00
C ASN A 65 1.71 9.95 -5.08
N ILE A 66 2.49 9.59 -6.08
CA ILE A 66 2.69 10.35 -7.31
C ILE A 66 2.32 9.46 -8.50
N GLY A 67 2.34 10.01 -9.72
CA GLY A 67 2.17 9.23 -10.94
C GLY A 67 1.41 9.97 -12.02
N THR A 68 1.63 9.52 -13.25
CA THR A 68 0.98 10.03 -14.46
C THR A 68 -0.37 9.36 -14.74
N SER A 69 -1.14 9.96 -15.65
CA SER A 69 -2.34 9.36 -16.24
C SER A 69 -2.26 9.37 -17.76
N ARG A 70 -3.26 8.80 -18.44
CA ARG A 70 -3.35 8.85 -19.91
C ARG A 70 -3.60 10.29 -20.39
N GLU A 71 -4.28 11.08 -19.59
CA GLU A 71 -4.69 12.45 -19.87
C GLU A 71 -3.56 13.45 -19.59
N HIS A 72 -2.68 13.16 -18.63
CA HIS A 72 -1.56 14.01 -18.24
C HIS A 72 -0.33 13.17 -17.88
N CYS A 73 0.68 13.23 -18.74
CA CYS A 73 1.93 12.50 -18.59
C CYS A 73 3.13 13.44 -18.75
N ASN A 74 3.66 13.90 -17.62
CA ASN A 74 4.83 14.77 -17.57
C ASN A 74 5.88 14.22 -16.58
N LEU A 75 6.99 13.71 -17.10
CA LEU A 75 8.03 13.10 -16.28
C LEU A 75 8.76 14.12 -15.41
N GLU A 76 9.06 15.31 -15.92
CA GLU A 76 9.74 16.34 -15.12
C GLU A 76 8.89 16.77 -13.92
N GLU A 77 7.57 16.85 -14.11
CA GLU A 77 6.62 17.18 -13.05
C GLU A 77 6.57 16.08 -11.98
N GLU A 78 6.53 14.80 -12.36
CA GLU A 78 6.53 13.69 -11.40
C GLU A 78 7.84 13.61 -10.61
N ILE A 79 8.98 13.90 -11.26
CA ILE A 79 10.27 14.03 -10.57
C ILE A 79 10.22 15.19 -9.55
N GLU A 80 9.61 16.32 -9.89
CA GLU A 80 9.47 17.45 -8.97
C GLU A 80 8.52 17.12 -7.80
N LYS A 81 7.39 16.46 -8.05
CA LYS A 81 6.49 15.95 -7.02
C LYS A 81 7.22 15.03 -6.05
N ALA A 82 8.02 14.10 -6.55
CA ALA A 82 8.85 13.21 -5.73
C ALA A 82 9.80 14.01 -4.82
N LYS A 83 10.53 14.99 -5.37
CA LYS A 83 11.45 15.83 -4.60
C LYS A 83 10.73 16.65 -3.53
N VAL A 84 9.58 17.23 -3.87
CA VAL A 84 8.75 17.99 -2.94
C VAL A 84 8.23 17.08 -1.82
N ALA A 85 7.70 15.90 -2.14
CA ALA A 85 7.25 14.96 -1.12
C ALA A 85 8.36 14.61 -0.11
N LEU A 86 9.57 14.32 -0.59
CA LEU A 86 10.72 14.04 0.27
C LEU A 86 11.16 15.24 1.09
N LYS A 87 11.18 16.44 0.49
CA LYS A 87 11.53 17.70 1.17
C LYS A 87 10.61 17.99 2.35
N TYR A 88 9.32 17.70 2.22
CA TYR A 88 8.32 17.91 3.29
C TYR A 88 8.15 16.70 4.21
N GLY A 89 8.96 15.65 4.02
CA GLY A 89 9.13 14.59 5.00
C GLY A 89 8.29 13.34 4.77
N ALA A 90 7.86 13.05 3.54
CA ALA A 90 7.37 11.73 3.18
C ALA A 90 8.45 10.68 3.51
N HIS A 91 8.05 9.60 4.19
CA HIS A 91 8.96 8.50 4.55
C HIS A 91 9.09 7.46 3.45
N ALA A 92 8.13 7.44 2.53
CA ALA A 92 8.06 6.55 1.38
C ALA A 92 7.30 7.25 0.25
N VAL A 93 7.52 6.80 -0.97
CA VAL A 93 6.82 7.31 -2.16
C VAL A 93 6.28 6.12 -2.95
N MET A 94 5.08 6.27 -3.52
CA MET A 94 4.56 5.30 -4.47
C MET A 94 4.35 5.92 -5.84
N ASP A 95 4.76 5.19 -6.88
CA ASP A 95 4.42 5.50 -8.26
C ASP A 95 3.16 4.73 -8.68
N LEU A 96 2.10 5.49 -8.93
CA LEU A 96 0.79 5.03 -9.36
C LEU A 96 0.49 5.36 -10.83
N SER A 97 1.54 5.59 -11.63
CA SER A 97 1.43 5.95 -13.04
C SER A 97 0.62 4.93 -13.85
N THR A 98 -0.25 5.44 -14.72
CA THR A 98 -1.05 4.64 -15.65
C THR A 98 -1.03 5.15 -17.09
N GLY A 99 -0.14 6.09 -17.41
CA GLY A 99 0.02 6.63 -18.76
C GLY A 99 1.46 6.98 -19.10
N GLY A 100 1.79 6.89 -20.39
CA GLY A 100 3.15 7.04 -20.88
C GLY A 100 4.00 5.77 -20.72
N ASP A 101 5.31 5.94 -20.86
CA ASP A 101 6.29 4.86 -20.71
C ASP A 101 6.54 4.60 -19.22
N LEU A 102 5.77 3.65 -18.66
CA LEU A 102 5.77 3.37 -17.22
C LEU A 102 7.13 2.89 -16.71
N ASP A 103 7.88 2.14 -17.53
CA ASP A 103 9.22 1.68 -17.18
C ASP A 103 10.17 2.86 -17.07
N LYS A 104 10.20 3.72 -18.09
CA LYS A 104 11.07 4.90 -18.09
C LYS A 104 10.71 5.87 -16.97
N ILE A 105 9.43 6.07 -16.69
CA ILE A 105 8.99 6.93 -15.59
C ILE A 105 9.54 6.41 -14.28
N ARG A 106 9.30 5.13 -13.97
CA ARG A 106 9.73 4.49 -12.73
C ARG A 106 11.25 4.46 -12.58
N GLU A 107 11.99 4.16 -13.64
CA GLU A 107 13.47 4.21 -13.64
C GLU A 107 14.03 5.59 -13.32
N ASN A 108 13.38 6.66 -13.76
CA ASN A 108 13.80 8.02 -13.45
C ASN A 108 13.41 8.43 -12.02
N LEU A 109 12.25 7.98 -11.53
CA LEU A 109 11.82 8.21 -10.15
C LEU A 109 12.73 7.47 -9.14
N LEU A 110 13.09 6.22 -9.39
CA LEU A 110 13.99 5.44 -8.53
C LEU A 110 15.41 6.03 -8.42
N LYS A 111 15.84 6.87 -9.37
CA LYS A 111 17.12 7.61 -9.29
C LYS A 111 17.09 8.78 -8.32
N VAL A 112 15.89 9.33 -8.03
CA VAL A 112 15.73 10.53 -7.19
C VAL A 112 15.13 10.22 -5.82
N VAL A 113 14.33 9.15 -5.71
CA VAL A 113 13.77 8.70 -4.44
C VAL A 113 14.79 7.82 -3.73
N ASN A 114 15.18 8.18 -2.50
CA ASN A 114 16.18 7.45 -1.70
C ASN A 114 15.58 6.85 -0.41
N VAL A 115 14.27 6.72 -0.38
CA VAL A 115 13.47 6.11 0.69
C VAL A 115 12.65 4.98 0.05
N PRO A 116 11.97 4.10 0.81
CA PRO A 116 11.19 3.04 0.21
C PRO A 116 10.23 3.51 -0.89
N PHE A 117 10.30 2.82 -2.03
CA PHE A 117 9.55 3.12 -3.23
C PHE A 117 8.55 1.99 -3.52
N GLY A 118 7.27 2.33 -3.66
CA GLY A 118 6.21 1.35 -3.89
C GLY A 118 5.44 1.53 -5.19
N THR A 119 4.74 0.48 -5.59
CA THR A 119 3.92 0.48 -6.82
C THR A 119 2.67 -0.38 -6.66
N VAL A 120 1.80 -0.33 -7.66
CA VAL A 120 0.68 -1.28 -7.82
C VAL A 120 0.87 -2.01 -9.16
N PRO A 121 1.56 -3.17 -9.19
CA PRO A 121 1.95 -3.81 -10.46
C PRO A 121 0.80 -4.12 -11.41
N ILE A 122 -0.40 -4.39 -10.89
CA ILE A 122 -1.60 -4.62 -11.73
C ILE A 122 -1.95 -3.43 -12.62
N TYR A 123 -1.51 -2.21 -12.30
CA TYR A 123 -1.73 -1.04 -13.14
C TYR A 123 -0.96 -1.14 -14.45
N GLN A 124 0.32 -1.52 -14.38
CA GLN A 124 1.13 -1.73 -15.57
C GLN A 124 0.62 -2.93 -16.38
N ALA A 125 0.34 -4.05 -15.72
CA ALA A 125 -0.21 -5.22 -16.39
C ALA A 125 -1.53 -4.91 -17.13
N ALA A 126 -2.42 -4.09 -16.54
CA ALA A 126 -3.65 -3.66 -17.17
C ALA A 126 -3.42 -2.70 -18.35
N VAL A 127 -2.47 -1.75 -18.24
CA VAL A 127 -2.13 -0.83 -19.33
C VAL A 127 -1.56 -1.61 -20.53
N GLU A 128 -0.60 -2.50 -20.28
CA GLU A 128 0.00 -3.35 -21.32
C GLU A 128 -1.01 -4.31 -21.94
N ALA A 129 -1.94 -4.87 -21.15
CA ALA A 129 -3.01 -5.72 -21.66
C ALA A 129 -3.97 -4.95 -22.59
N ILE A 130 -4.29 -3.68 -22.27
CA ILE A 130 -5.09 -2.84 -23.18
C ILE A 130 -4.33 -2.60 -24.49
N GLU A 131 -3.02 -2.33 -24.43
CA GLU A 131 -2.22 -2.07 -25.64
C GLU A 131 -2.05 -3.33 -26.51
N LYS A 132 -1.85 -4.49 -25.87
CA LYS A 132 -1.58 -5.76 -26.55
C LYS A 132 -2.83 -6.50 -27.02
N TYR A 133 -3.90 -6.46 -26.22
CA TYR A 133 -5.12 -7.26 -26.44
C TYR A 133 -6.38 -6.42 -26.61
N GLY A 134 -6.34 -5.12 -26.30
CA GLY A 134 -7.49 -4.20 -26.42
C GLY A 134 -8.38 -4.12 -25.18
N SER A 135 -8.11 -4.90 -24.13
CA SER A 135 -8.94 -4.96 -22.93
C SER A 135 -8.18 -5.40 -21.67
N ILE A 136 -8.59 -4.90 -20.50
CA ILE A 136 -8.02 -5.30 -19.20
C ILE A 136 -8.36 -6.75 -18.82
N VAL A 137 -9.51 -7.26 -19.27
CA VAL A 137 -10.00 -8.58 -18.85
C VAL A 137 -9.33 -9.73 -19.61
N ASP A 138 -8.61 -9.40 -20.69
CA ASP A 138 -7.84 -10.35 -21.51
C ASP A 138 -6.39 -10.52 -21.01
N MET A 139 -6.01 -9.82 -19.94
CA MET A 139 -4.74 -10.01 -19.23
C MET A 139 -4.59 -11.48 -18.79
N SER A 140 -3.46 -12.11 -19.07
CA SER A 140 -3.16 -13.48 -18.62
C SER A 140 -2.68 -13.52 -17.17
N GLU A 141 -2.64 -14.72 -16.56
CA GLU A 141 -2.01 -14.90 -15.24
C GLU A 141 -0.54 -14.45 -15.31
N ASP A 142 0.17 -14.78 -16.40
CA ASP A 142 1.58 -14.42 -16.62
C ASP A 142 1.78 -12.91 -16.71
N ASP A 143 0.91 -12.17 -17.40
CA ASP A 143 1.00 -10.70 -17.48
C ASP A 143 0.95 -10.07 -16.07
N MET A 144 0.12 -10.61 -15.17
CA MET A 144 0.05 -10.15 -13.77
C MET A 144 1.35 -10.42 -13.02
N PHE A 145 1.86 -11.66 -13.03
CA PHE A 145 3.08 -12.02 -12.29
C PHE A 145 4.34 -11.37 -12.87
N ASN A 146 4.44 -11.27 -14.20
CA ASN A 146 5.54 -10.59 -14.88
C ASN A 146 5.64 -9.12 -14.46
N ALA A 147 4.51 -8.44 -14.24
CA ALA A 147 4.54 -7.07 -13.74
C ALA A 147 5.15 -6.97 -12.34
N PHE A 148 4.87 -7.93 -11.43
CA PHE A 148 5.51 -7.96 -10.11
C PHE A 148 7.02 -8.20 -10.23
N GLU A 149 7.41 -9.22 -11.00
CA GLU A 149 8.82 -9.59 -11.15
C GLU A 149 9.64 -8.49 -11.85
N HIS A 150 9.10 -7.91 -12.92
CA HIS A 150 9.73 -6.83 -13.68
C HIS A 150 9.97 -5.58 -12.82
N GLN A 151 8.96 -5.16 -12.05
CA GLN A 151 9.09 -4.02 -11.15
C GLN A 151 10.04 -4.31 -9.99
N ALA A 152 10.06 -5.54 -9.47
CA ALA A 152 11.05 -5.96 -8.49
C ALA A 152 12.49 -5.89 -9.03
N LYS A 153 12.71 -6.29 -10.30
CA LYS A 153 14.01 -6.17 -10.99
C LYS A 153 14.46 -4.72 -11.18
N GLN A 154 13.53 -3.77 -11.28
CA GLN A 154 13.87 -2.35 -11.34
C GLN A 154 14.21 -1.75 -9.98
N GLY A 155 13.85 -2.40 -8.87
CA GLY A 155 14.18 -1.97 -7.51
C GLY A 155 12.98 -1.52 -6.67
N VAL A 156 11.74 -1.83 -7.05
CA VAL A 156 10.59 -1.54 -6.18
C VAL A 156 10.75 -2.27 -4.84
N ASP A 157 10.54 -1.55 -3.72
CA ASP A 157 10.73 -2.06 -2.36
C ASP A 157 9.48 -2.69 -1.78
N PHE A 158 8.30 -2.19 -2.18
CA PHE A 158 7.03 -2.79 -1.80
C PHE A 158 5.98 -2.70 -2.91
N ALA A 159 5.16 -3.73 -3.05
CA ALA A 159 4.17 -3.81 -4.12
C ALA A 159 2.79 -4.12 -3.56
N VAL A 160 1.78 -3.38 -4.02
CA VAL A 160 0.40 -3.62 -3.66
C VAL A 160 -0.15 -4.81 -4.43
N ALA A 161 -0.59 -5.83 -3.69
CA ALA A 161 -1.21 -7.04 -4.23
C ALA A 161 -2.64 -7.18 -3.71
N HIS A 162 -3.63 -7.06 -4.59
CA HIS A 162 -5.06 -7.15 -4.25
C HIS A 162 -5.53 -8.60 -4.13
N VAL A 163 -4.81 -9.39 -3.32
CA VAL A 163 -5.01 -10.84 -3.18
C VAL A 163 -6.28 -11.20 -2.39
N GLY A 164 -6.86 -10.25 -1.65
CA GLY A 164 -8.12 -10.44 -0.94
C GLY A 164 -9.37 -10.26 -1.82
N VAL A 165 -9.20 -9.77 -3.06
CA VAL A 165 -10.27 -9.71 -4.07
C VAL A 165 -10.42 -11.10 -4.70
N THR A 166 -11.17 -11.96 -4.04
CA THR A 166 -11.49 -13.32 -4.51
C THR A 166 -12.89 -13.40 -5.11
N LYS A 167 -13.24 -14.53 -5.75
CA LYS A 167 -14.61 -14.82 -6.16
C LYS A 167 -15.59 -14.67 -5.00
N GLU A 168 -15.22 -15.13 -3.81
CA GLU A 168 -16.08 -15.02 -2.63
C GLU A 168 -16.30 -13.55 -2.21
N SER A 169 -15.23 -12.75 -2.17
CA SER A 169 -15.31 -11.32 -1.85
C SER A 169 -16.17 -10.56 -2.87
N VAL A 170 -16.02 -10.86 -4.16
CA VAL A 170 -16.82 -10.28 -5.25
C VAL A 170 -18.30 -10.66 -5.11
N GLU A 171 -18.60 -11.94 -4.84
CA GLU A 171 -19.99 -12.38 -4.62
C GLU A 171 -20.59 -11.76 -3.34
N ARG A 172 -19.79 -11.56 -2.29
CA ARG A 172 -20.22 -10.82 -1.08
C ARG A 172 -20.62 -9.39 -1.43
N LEU A 173 -19.78 -8.68 -2.18
CA LEU A 173 -20.03 -7.30 -2.61
C LEU A 173 -21.32 -7.19 -3.43
N LYS A 174 -21.54 -8.08 -4.40
CA LYS A 174 -22.76 -8.13 -5.21
C LYS A 174 -24.03 -8.31 -4.37
N ARG A 175 -24.00 -9.21 -3.37
CA ARG A 175 -25.17 -9.52 -2.54
C ARG A 175 -25.57 -8.36 -1.63
N GLN A 176 -24.61 -7.61 -1.08
CA GLN A 176 -24.90 -6.56 -0.10
C GLN A 176 -25.30 -5.22 -0.72
N LYS A 177 -24.86 -4.92 -1.96
CA LYS A 177 -25.12 -3.66 -2.68
C LYS A 177 -24.67 -2.39 -1.92
N ARG A 178 -23.43 -1.97 -2.16
CA ARG A 178 -22.88 -0.70 -1.68
C ARG A 178 -23.49 0.52 -2.38
N MET A 179 -23.36 1.69 -1.74
CA MET A 179 -23.58 2.98 -2.39
C MET A 179 -22.57 3.20 -3.52
N ILE A 180 -21.29 2.97 -3.24
CA ILE A 180 -20.23 2.94 -4.26
C ILE A 180 -19.61 1.53 -4.28
N PRO A 181 -19.89 0.71 -5.31
CA PRO A 181 -19.50 -0.70 -5.34
C PRO A 181 -18.02 -0.96 -5.07
N MET A 182 -17.14 -0.30 -5.82
CA MET A 182 -15.70 -0.57 -5.81
C MET A 182 -14.97 0.73 -6.14
N VAL A 183 -14.11 1.20 -5.24
CA VAL A 183 -13.28 2.41 -5.43
C VAL A 183 -11.79 2.11 -5.55
N SER A 184 -11.36 0.90 -5.18
CA SER A 184 -10.00 0.46 -5.49
C SER A 184 -9.87 0.22 -6.99
N ARG A 185 -8.99 0.95 -7.67
CA ARG A 185 -8.68 0.73 -9.09
C ARG A 185 -8.16 -0.69 -9.32
N GLY A 186 -7.19 -1.13 -8.53
CA GLY A 186 -6.64 -2.49 -8.64
C GLY A 186 -7.68 -3.55 -8.27
N GLY A 187 -8.48 -3.30 -7.24
CA GLY A 187 -9.61 -4.17 -6.90
C GLY A 187 -10.65 -4.27 -8.01
N ALA A 188 -10.94 -3.17 -8.72
CA ALA A 188 -11.84 -3.15 -9.86
C ALA A 188 -11.30 -3.96 -11.05
N PHE A 189 -9.99 -3.89 -11.32
CA PHE A 189 -9.36 -4.70 -12.37
C PHE A 189 -9.48 -6.19 -12.08
N HIS A 190 -9.15 -6.63 -10.85
CA HIS A 190 -9.31 -8.02 -10.46
C HIS A 190 -10.78 -8.46 -10.47
N MET A 191 -11.70 -7.63 -9.97
CA MET A 191 -13.13 -7.93 -10.02
C MET A 191 -13.61 -8.11 -11.46
N ALA A 192 -13.27 -7.19 -12.36
CA ALA A 192 -13.65 -7.28 -13.78
C ALA A 192 -13.10 -8.57 -14.41
N TRP A 193 -11.82 -8.88 -14.16
CA TRP A 193 -11.17 -10.08 -14.66
C TRP A 193 -11.84 -11.37 -14.15
N ILE A 194 -12.14 -11.45 -12.84
CA ILE A 194 -12.84 -12.59 -12.21
C ILE A 194 -14.21 -12.81 -12.82
N LEU A 195 -14.96 -11.73 -13.05
CA LEU A 195 -16.32 -11.81 -13.59
C LEU A 195 -16.33 -12.25 -15.05
N TYR A 196 -15.39 -11.76 -15.84
CA TYR A 196 -15.28 -12.08 -17.26
C TYR A 196 -14.78 -13.52 -17.47
N ASN A 197 -13.68 -13.90 -16.81
CA ASN A 197 -13.05 -15.21 -16.96
C ASN A 197 -13.71 -16.31 -16.12
N GLN A 198 -14.65 -15.95 -15.23
CA GLN A 198 -15.31 -16.85 -14.27
C GLN A 198 -14.33 -17.65 -13.40
N SER A 199 -13.10 -17.18 -13.26
CA SER A 199 -11.99 -17.84 -12.59
C SER A 199 -11.63 -17.12 -11.28
N GLU A 200 -10.89 -17.80 -10.41
CA GLU A 200 -10.37 -17.19 -9.19
C GLU A 200 -9.25 -16.21 -9.51
N ASN A 201 -9.07 -15.18 -8.68
CA ASN A 201 -7.96 -14.24 -8.78
C ASN A 201 -6.61 -14.99 -8.87
N PRO A 202 -5.84 -14.82 -9.96
CA PRO A 202 -4.58 -15.55 -10.15
C PRO A 202 -3.58 -15.30 -9.03
N LEU A 203 -3.51 -14.06 -8.51
CA LEU A 203 -2.59 -13.70 -7.42
C LEU A 203 -2.98 -14.39 -6.10
N TYR A 204 -4.26 -14.69 -5.90
CA TYR A 204 -4.74 -15.45 -4.73
C TYR A 204 -4.52 -16.96 -4.92
N LYS A 205 -4.99 -17.49 -6.07
CA LYS A 205 -4.91 -18.91 -6.42
C LYS A 205 -3.46 -19.41 -6.40
N ASN A 206 -2.53 -18.63 -6.97
CA ASN A 206 -1.12 -18.98 -7.05
C ASN A 206 -0.27 -18.10 -6.11
N PHE A 207 -0.78 -17.78 -4.90
CA PHE A 207 -0.08 -16.89 -3.98
C PHE A 207 1.34 -17.35 -3.60
N ASP A 208 1.59 -18.66 -3.55
CA ASP A 208 2.94 -19.18 -3.27
C ASP A 208 3.97 -18.75 -4.33
N TYR A 209 3.56 -18.63 -5.60
CA TYR A 209 4.42 -18.12 -6.67
C TYR A 209 4.71 -16.63 -6.51
N LEU A 210 3.72 -15.83 -6.09
CA LEU A 210 3.95 -14.42 -5.72
C LEU A 210 4.95 -14.30 -4.56
N LEU A 211 4.89 -15.21 -3.59
CA LEU A 211 5.84 -15.23 -2.46
C LEU A 211 7.26 -15.61 -2.91
N GLU A 212 7.41 -16.47 -3.93
CA GLU A 212 8.72 -16.80 -4.51
C GLU A 212 9.35 -15.57 -5.16
N ILE A 213 8.59 -14.87 -6.01
CA ILE A 213 9.02 -13.59 -6.61
C ILE A 213 9.40 -12.60 -5.51
N ALA A 214 8.52 -12.39 -4.52
CA ALA A 214 8.76 -11.41 -3.47
C ALA A 214 10.03 -11.71 -2.65
N LYS A 215 10.28 -13.00 -2.39
CA LYS A 215 11.43 -13.46 -1.61
C LYS A 215 12.77 -13.29 -2.32
N GLU A 216 12.78 -13.43 -3.64
CA GLU A 216 13.99 -13.27 -4.45
C GLU A 216 14.59 -11.86 -4.30
N TYR A 217 13.74 -10.84 -4.31
CA TYR A 217 14.15 -9.43 -4.30
C TYR A 217 14.00 -8.73 -2.94
N ASP A 218 13.57 -9.44 -1.88
CA ASP A 218 13.12 -8.83 -0.61
C ASP A 218 12.06 -7.74 -0.81
N LEU A 219 11.19 -7.97 -1.80
CA LEU A 219 10.03 -7.13 -2.08
C LEU A 219 8.99 -7.35 -0.97
N THR A 220 8.62 -6.28 -0.28
CA THR A 220 7.56 -6.33 0.72
C THR A 220 6.19 -6.31 0.06
N LEU A 221 5.33 -7.27 0.39
CA LEU A 221 3.96 -7.28 -0.14
C LEU A 221 3.05 -6.38 0.70
N SER A 222 2.49 -5.34 0.08
CA SER A 222 1.38 -4.56 0.65
C SER A 222 0.07 -5.25 0.25
N LEU A 223 -0.57 -5.96 1.16
CA LEU A 223 -1.79 -6.71 0.86
C LEU A 223 -2.96 -5.72 0.78
N GLY A 224 -3.34 -5.42 -0.46
CA GLY A 224 -4.21 -4.30 -0.81
C GLY A 224 -5.67 -4.49 -0.38
N ASP A 225 -6.33 -3.37 -0.08
CA ASP A 225 -7.71 -3.30 0.37
C ASP A 225 -8.67 -3.05 -0.80
N GLY A 226 -8.77 -4.01 -1.71
CA GLY A 226 -9.64 -3.92 -2.88
C GLY A 226 -11.08 -3.55 -2.50
N MET A 227 -11.61 -4.16 -1.45
CA MET A 227 -12.96 -3.93 -0.92
C MET A 227 -13.01 -2.77 0.09
N ARG A 228 -12.12 -1.77 0.05
CA ARG A 228 -12.28 -0.58 0.92
C ARG A 228 -13.53 0.22 0.61
N SER A 229 -14.00 0.99 1.59
CA SER A 229 -15.15 1.88 1.47
C SER A 229 -14.78 3.18 0.76
N GLY A 230 -15.57 3.57 -0.24
CA GLY A 230 -15.46 4.85 -0.96
C GLY A 230 -16.47 5.91 -0.54
N ALA A 231 -17.35 5.57 0.40
CA ALA A 231 -18.27 6.46 1.05
C ALA A 231 -18.41 6.03 2.51
N ILE A 232 -18.70 6.97 3.40
CA ILE A 232 -18.96 6.69 4.82
C ILE A 232 -20.09 5.68 4.99
N TYR A 233 -21.09 5.73 4.10
CA TYR A 233 -22.22 4.79 4.09
C TYR A 233 -21.77 3.33 3.99
N ASP A 234 -20.67 3.06 3.27
CA ASP A 234 -20.15 1.71 3.04
C ASP A 234 -19.10 1.29 4.08
N SER A 235 -18.87 2.10 5.12
CA SER A 235 -17.84 1.88 6.12
C SER A 235 -18.12 0.65 7.00
N ASN A 236 -17.08 -0.15 7.27
CA ASN A 236 -17.16 -1.37 8.11
C ASN A 236 -18.22 -2.38 7.66
N ASP A 237 -18.41 -2.50 6.35
CA ASP A 237 -19.38 -3.44 5.78
C ASP A 237 -18.81 -4.87 5.62
N ARG A 238 -19.65 -5.77 5.07
CA ARG A 238 -19.33 -7.19 5.00
C ARG A 238 -18.28 -7.51 3.94
N ALA A 239 -18.26 -6.83 2.79
CA ALA A 239 -17.26 -7.08 1.76
C ALA A 239 -15.85 -6.72 2.24
N LYS A 240 -15.71 -5.59 2.95
CA LYS A 240 -14.44 -5.20 3.56
C LYS A 240 -13.95 -6.26 4.57
N PHE A 241 -14.82 -6.68 5.49
CA PHE A 241 -14.39 -7.66 6.50
C PHE A 241 -14.13 -9.05 5.90
N GLN A 242 -14.86 -9.44 4.86
CA GLN A 242 -14.57 -10.67 4.11
C GLN A 242 -13.15 -10.64 3.54
N GLU A 243 -12.78 -9.53 2.88
CA GLU A 243 -11.43 -9.36 2.33
C GLU A 243 -10.37 -9.38 3.45
N LEU A 244 -10.62 -8.69 4.56
CA LEU A 244 -9.69 -8.64 5.69
C LEU A 244 -9.41 -10.03 6.29
N LEU A 245 -10.44 -10.88 6.40
CA LEU A 245 -10.27 -12.25 6.91
C LEU A 245 -9.37 -13.08 6.00
N ILE A 246 -9.57 -12.99 4.68
CA ILE A 246 -8.72 -13.64 3.68
C ILE A 246 -7.28 -13.13 3.80
N ILE A 247 -7.10 -11.80 3.89
CA ILE A 247 -5.78 -11.20 4.06
C ILE A 247 -5.09 -11.70 5.34
N GLY A 248 -5.83 -11.88 6.45
CA GLY A 248 -5.30 -12.44 7.69
C GLY A 248 -4.62 -13.79 7.49
N GLU A 249 -5.24 -14.69 6.73
CA GLU A 249 -4.66 -16.00 6.38
C GLU A 249 -3.39 -15.84 5.51
N LEU A 250 -3.41 -14.92 4.56
CA LEU A 250 -2.27 -14.68 3.66
C LEU A 250 -1.08 -14.04 4.38
N VAL A 251 -1.30 -13.21 5.41
CA VAL A 251 -0.23 -12.68 6.27
C VAL A 251 0.54 -13.82 6.94
N GLU A 252 -0.16 -14.85 7.41
CA GLU A 252 0.49 -16.02 8.02
C GLU A 252 1.38 -16.75 7.01
N ARG A 253 0.88 -16.95 5.79
CA ARG A 253 1.65 -17.55 4.69
C ARG A 253 2.87 -16.72 4.30
N CYS A 254 2.76 -15.39 4.22
CA CYS A 254 3.90 -14.50 4.02
C CYS A 254 4.99 -14.76 5.08
N ARG A 255 4.58 -14.78 6.36
CA ARG A 255 5.49 -15.00 7.48
C ARG A 255 6.17 -16.36 7.39
N GLU A 256 5.43 -17.42 7.11
CA GLU A 256 5.96 -18.78 6.94
C GLU A 256 7.03 -18.87 5.85
N LYS A 257 6.79 -18.24 4.69
CA LYS A 257 7.74 -18.24 3.58
C LYS A 257 8.91 -17.26 3.76
N GLY A 258 8.86 -16.40 4.78
CA GLY A 258 9.89 -15.41 5.07
C GLY A 258 9.77 -14.15 4.21
N VAL A 259 8.57 -13.82 3.73
CA VAL A 259 8.27 -12.60 2.98
C VAL A 259 7.68 -11.56 3.93
N GLN A 260 8.20 -10.33 3.85
CA GLN A 260 7.67 -9.20 4.61
C GLN A 260 6.32 -8.78 4.02
N CYS A 261 5.35 -8.47 4.88
CA CYS A 261 4.08 -7.92 4.42
C CYS A 261 3.51 -6.87 5.39
N MET A 262 2.76 -5.94 4.81
CA MET A 262 1.85 -5.04 5.51
C MET A 262 0.45 -5.19 4.92
N VAL A 263 -0.55 -4.68 5.62
CA VAL A 263 -1.95 -4.76 5.20
C VAL A 263 -2.47 -3.35 4.94
N GLU A 264 -3.15 -3.16 3.81
CA GLU A 264 -3.81 -1.90 3.52
C GLU A 264 -5.19 -1.80 4.18
N GLY A 265 -5.65 -0.57 4.38
CA GLY A 265 -6.82 -0.25 5.17
C GLY A 265 -7.61 0.95 4.66
N PRO A 266 -8.84 1.09 5.17
CA PRO A 266 -9.94 1.80 4.52
C PRO A 266 -9.66 3.25 4.18
N GLY A 267 -10.41 3.72 3.17
CA GLY A 267 -10.52 5.12 2.77
C GLY A 267 -11.56 5.88 3.58
N HIS A 268 -12.85 5.72 3.28
CA HIS A 268 -13.92 6.55 3.88
C HIS A 268 -14.50 5.90 5.13
N MET A 269 -14.43 6.59 6.28
CA MET A 269 -14.82 6.04 7.57
C MET A 269 -15.18 7.15 8.57
N PRO A 270 -16.41 7.14 9.14
CA PRO A 270 -16.76 8.10 10.17
C PRO A 270 -15.96 7.83 11.45
N LEU A 271 -15.73 8.87 12.25
CA LEU A 271 -14.84 8.83 13.42
C LEU A 271 -15.08 7.64 14.36
N ASN A 272 -16.35 7.36 14.67
CA ASN A 272 -16.76 6.29 15.58
C ASN A 272 -16.47 4.87 15.07
N HIS A 273 -16.06 4.71 13.80
CA HIS A 273 -15.70 3.42 13.21
C HIS A 273 -14.19 3.14 13.21
N ILE A 274 -13.35 4.15 13.45
CA ILE A 274 -11.89 4.04 13.30
C ILE A 274 -11.30 3.08 14.33
N GLU A 275 -11.63 3.28 15.62
CA GLU A 275 -11.10 2.45 16.70
C GLU A 275 -11.37 0.96 16.48
N SER A 276 -12.63 0.62 16.21
CA SER A 276 -13.05 -0.77 16.03
C SER A 276 -12.39 -1.39 14.81
N ASN A 277 -12.26 -0.64 13.70
CA ASN A 277 -11.55 -1.11 12.52
C ASN A 277 -10.09 -1.46 12.83
N ILE A 278 -9.36 -0.53 13.44
CA ILE A 278 -7.92 -0.71 13.71
C ILE A 278 -7.72 -1.92 14.63
N LYS A 279 -8.51 -2.02 15.71
CA LYS A 279 -8.43 -3.14 16.65
C LYS A 279 -8.74 -4.49 15.99
N ILE A 280 -9.80 -4.57 15.18
CA ILE A 280 -10.15 -5.81 14.47
C ILE A 280 -9.03 -6.22 13.54
N MET A 281 -8.50 -5.31 12.72
CA MET A 281 -7.42 -5.61 11.80
C MET A 281 -6.17 -6.10 12.53
N LYS A 282 -5.79 -5.43 13.63
CA LYS A 282 -4.59 -5.81 14.41
C LYS A 282 -4.71 -7.24 14.95
N VAL A 283 -5.91 -7.63 15.39
CA VAL A 283 -6.16 -9.00 15.85
C VAL A 283 -6.15 -9.99 14.68
N VAL A 284 -6.93 -9.73 13.63
CA VAL A 284 -7.11 -10.65 12.47
C VAL A 284 -5.79 -10.89 11.73
N THR A 285 -4.97 -9.87 11.58
CA THR A 285 -3.69 -9.94 10.85
C THR A 285 -2.50 -10.25 11.77
N LYS A 286 -2.76 -10.63 13.03
CA LYS A 286 -1.75 -10.93 14.04
C LYS A 286 -0.68 -9.84 14.13
N GLU A 287 -1.12 -8.58 14.27
CA GLU A 287 -0.31 -7.37 14.43
C GLU A 287 0.59 -7.03 13.22
N ALA A 288 0.18 -7.39 12.00
CA ALA A 288 0.87 -6.90 10.82
C ALA A 288 0.86 -5.35 10.78
N PRO A 289 1.90 -4.70 10.20
CA PRO A 289 1.89 -3.27 9.98
C PRO A 289 0.68 -2.87 9.12
N TYR A 290 0.04 -1.76 9.49
CA TYR A 290 -1.20 -1.31 8.86
C TYR A 290 -1.03 0.02 8.16
N PHE A 291 -1.38 0.01 6.87
CA PHE A 291 -1.23 1.11 5.95
C PHE A 291 -2.59 1.65 5.53
N VAL A 292 -2.97 2.83 6.02
CA VAL A 292 -4.34 3.37 5.83
C VAL A 292 -4.36 4.57 4.90
N LEU A 293 -5.37 4.68 4.05
CA LEU A 293 -5.59 5.86 3.19
C LEU A 293 -6.47 6.89 3.91
N GLY A 294 -5.86 7.89 4.55
CA GLY A 294 -6.57 8.78 5.47
C GLY A 294 -6.75 8.14 6.85
N PRO A 295 -7.97 7.75 7.28
CA PRO A 295 -9.25 7.74 6.53
C PRO A 295 -9.97 9.09 6.43
N LEU A 296 -10.84 9.25 5.42
CA LEU A 296 -11.72 10.40 5.29
C LEU A 296 -12.93 10.27 6.22
N VAL A 297 -13.10 11.24 7.11
CA VAL A 297 -14.11 11.22 8.19
C VAL A 297 -15.43 11.90 7.83
N THR A 298 -15.49 12.54 6.67
CA THR A 298 -16.69 13.15 6.08
C THR A 298 -16.55 13.18 4.54
N ASP A 299 -17.66 13.07 3.81
CA ASP A 299 -17.67 13.00 2.34
C ASP A 299 -18.08 14.35 1.69
N ILE A 300 -18.22 15.42 2.47
CA ILE A 300 -18.87 16.67 2.05
C ILE A 300 -17.90 17.80 1.69
N ALA A 301 -16.59 17.56 1.72
CA ALA A 301 -15.57 18.59 1.59
C ALA A 301 -14.51 18.33 0.49
N PRO A 302 -14.92 17.96 -0.74
CA PRO A 302 -13.97 17.80 -1.85
C PRO A 302 -13.19 19.11 -2.06
N GLY A 303 -11.88 19.00 -2.32
CA GLY A 303 -10.95 20.15 -2.29
C GLY A 303 -10.24 20.34 -0.94
N TYR A 304 -10.78 19.76 0.14
CA TYR A 304 -10.24 19.83 1.50
C TYR A 304 -10.00 18.44 2.11
N ASP A 305 -10.00 17.40 1.27
CA ASP A 305 -9.91 16.01 1.72
C ASP A 305 -8.60 15.71 2.46
N HIS A 306 -7.52 16.43 2.18
CA HIS A 306 -6.28 16.36 2.96
C HIS A 306 -6.48 16.71 4.46
N LEU A 307 -7.33 17.69 4.78
CA LEU A 307 -7.66 18.04 6.17
C LEU A 307 -8.58 16.99 6.81
N VAL A 308 -9.58 16.56 6.06
CA VAL A 308 -10.53 15.52 6.46
C VAL A 308 -9.80 14.22 6.78
N ALA A 309 -8.90 13.80 5.88
CA ALA A 309 -8.03 12.65 6.03
C ALA A 309 -7.01 12.84 7.16
N GLY A 310 -6.51 14.06 7.39
CA GLY A 310 -5.64 14.37 8.52
C GLY A 310 -6.29 14.09 9.88
N ILE A 311 -7.57 14.44 10.04
CA ILE A 311 -8.34 14.13 11.26
C ILE A 311 -8.44 12.62 11.46
N GLY A 312 -8.86 11.88 10.43
CA GLY A 312 -8.99 10.43 10.51
C GLY A 312 -7.65 9.73 10.72
N GLY A 313 -6.60 10.19 10.03
CA GLY A 313 -5.26 9.65 10.11
C GLY A 313 -4.62 9.81 11.47
N ALA A 314 -4.85 10.94 12.15
CA ALA A 314 -4.37 11.13 13.53
C ALA A 314 -5.02 10.13 14.48
N ILE A 315 -6.33 9.90 14.34
CA ILE A 315 -7.08 8.96 15.18
C ILE A 315 -6.72 7.51 14.85
N ALA A 316 -6.56 7.19 13.56
CA ALA A 316 -6.13 5.88 13.11
C ALA A 316 -4.72 5.56 13.63
N GLY A 317 -3.79 6.51 13.52
CA GLY A 317 -2.44 6.40 14.08
C GLY A 317 -2.47 6.16 15.59
N TYR A 318 -3.25 6.95 16.34
CA TYR A 318 -3.42 6.81 17.79
C TYR A 318 -3.88 5.40 18.19
N TYR A 319 -4.84 4.83 17.44
CA TYR A 319 -5.32 3.47 17.72
C TYR A 319 -4.40 2.36 17.19
N GLY A 320 -3.37 2.68 16.41
CA GLY A 320 -2.33 1.74 15.99
C GLY A 320 -2.15 1.54 14.49
N ALA A 321 -2.60 2.45 13.62
CA ALA A 321 -2.09 2.49 12.24
C ALA A 321 -0.61 2.88 12.24
N ASP A 322 0.22 2.15 11.49
CA ASP A 322 1.68 2.35 11.51
C ASP A 322 2.15 3.22 10.33
N PHE A 323 1.32 3.32 9.29
CA PHE A 323 1.66 3.98 8.04
C PHE A 323 0.42 4.67 7.48
N LEU A 324 0.53 5.98 7.21
CA LEU A 324 -0.55 6.77 6.65
C LEU A 324 -0.23 7.06 5.18
N CYS A 325 -1.10 6.64 4.27
CA CYS A 325 -1.11 7.20 2.93
C CYS A 325 -1.75 8.57 3.00
N TYR A 326 -1.05 9.57 2.50
CA TYR A 326 -1.58 10.92 2.45
C TYR A 326 -2.83 11.00 1.57
N VAL A 327 -3.52 12.13 1.68
CA VAL A 327 -4.60 12.52 0.77
C VAL A 327 -4.30 13.96 0.41
N THR A 328 -4.50 14.32 -0.86
CA THR A 328 -4.20 15.67 -1.36
C THR A 328 -5.48 16.50 -1.44
N PRO A 329 -5.40 17.85 -1.56
CA PRO A 329 -6.56 18.67 -1.88
C PRO A 329 -7.27 18.23 -3.18
N ALA A 330 -6.54 17.66 -4.13
CA ALA A 330 -7.05 17.22 -5.42
C ALA A 330 -7.82 15.88 -5.39
N GLU A 331 -7.86 15.19 -4.23
CA GLU A 331 -8.61 13.93 -4.09
C GLU A 331 -10.07 14.12 -4.55
N HIS A 332 -10.60 13.13 -5.26
CA HIS A 332 -11.93 13.16 -5.90
C HIS A 332 -12.14 14.20 -7.02
N LEU A 333 -11.13 15.02 -7.34
CA LEU A 333 -11.26 16.12 -8.31
C LEU A 333 -10.36 15.95 -9.54
N SER A 334 -9.07 15.70 -9.33
CA SER A 334 -8.08 15.66 -10.42
C SER A 334 -6.79 14.94 -10.01
N LEU A 335 -5.82 14.88 -10.92
CA LEU A 335 -4.44 14.59 -10.53
C LEU A 335 -3.88 15.73 -9.67
N PRO A 336 -3.09 15.43 -8.62
CA PRO A 336 -2.49 16.44 -7.76
C PRO A 336 -1.38 17.19 -8.48
N SER A 337 -1.30 18.50 -8.27
CA SER A 337 -0.15 19.32 -8.61
C SER A 337 0.99 19.17 -7.59
N VAL A 338 2.13 19.82 -7.84
CA VAL A 338 3.25 19.87 -6.89
C VAL A 338 2.85 20.50 -5.55
N GLU A 339 1.99 21.53 -5.56
CA GLU A 339 1.52 22.16 -4.32
C GLU A 339 0.55 21.26 -3.56
N ASP A 340 -0.34 20.54 -4.28
CA ASP A 340 -1.24 19.56 -3.67
C ASP A 340 -0.48 18.43 -2.96
N VAL A 341 0.62 17.97 -3.55
CA VAL A 341 1.53 16.98 -2.94
C VAL A 341 2.12 17.53 -1.65
N LYS A 342 2.61 18.77 -1.66
CA LYS A 342 3.15 19.43 -0.47
C LYS A 342 2.11 19.53 0.65
N GLU A 343 0.91 20.02 0.35
CA GLU A 343 -0.16 20.17 1.34
C GLU A 343 -0.57 18.82 1.93
N GLY A 344 -0.74 17.80 1.08
CA GLY A 344 -1.06 16.45 1.52
C GLY A 344 0.01 15.86 2.45
N VAL A 345 1.30 16.03 2.12
CA VAL A 345 2.41 15.52 2.95
C VAL A 345 2.43 16.24 4.30
N ILE A 346 2.30 17.56 4.31
CA ILE A 346 2.28 18.34 5.56
C ILE A 346 1.12 17.89 6.46
N ALA A 347 -0.09 17.77 5.91
CA ALA A 347 -1.27 17.34 6.66
C ALA A 347 -1.08 15.94 7.27
N ALA A 348 -0.60 14.97 6.48
CA ALA A 348 -0.34 13.62 6.96
C ALA A 348 0.80 13.56 7.99
N ARG A 349 1.85 14.39 7.85
CA ARG A 349 2.95 14.46 8.83
C ARG A 349 2.50 15.05 10.16
N ILE A 350 1.64 16.07 10.14
CA ILE A 350 1.02 16.61 11.35
C ILE A 350 0.16 15.53 12.02
N ALA A 351 -0.67 14.83 11.25
CA ALA A 351 -1.51 13.75 11.76
C ALA A 351 -0.69 12.62 12.41
N ALA A 352 0.35 12.15 11.72
CA ALA A 352 1.27 11.13 12.23
C ALA A 352 1.96 11.58 13.53
N HIS A 353 2.42 12.83 13.59
CA HIS A 353 3.06 13.34 14.80
C HIS A 353 2.09 13.52 15.96
N ALA A 354 0.85 13.97 15.70
CA ALA A 354 -0.19 14.06 16.72
C ALA A 354 -0.51 12.68 17.31
N ALA A 355 -0.54 11.63 16.48
CA ALA A 355 -0.68 10.25 16.92
C ALA A 355 0.52 9.78 17.77
N ASP A 356 1.75 10.13 17.39
CA ASP A 356 2.96 9.77 18.14
C ASP A 356 3.04 10.40 19.55
N ILE A 357 2.38 11.55 19.76
CA ILE A 357 2.36 12.26 21.06
C ILE A 357 1.33 11.65 22.02
N ALA A 358 0.20 11.17 21.49
CA ALA A 358 -0.94 10.66 22.25
C ALA A 358 -0.68 9.24 22.78
#